data_AF-A0A497KT69-F1
#
_entry.id   AF-A0A497KT69-F1
#
_cell.length_a   1.000
_cell.length_b   1.000
_cell.length_c   1.000
_cell.angle_alpha   90.00
_cell.angle_beta   90.00
_cell.angle_gamma   90.00
#
_symmetry.space_group_name_H-M   'P 1'
#
loop_
_entity.id
_entity.type
_entity.pdbx_description
1 polymer ?
#
loop_
_entity_poly.entity_id
_entity_poly.type
_entity_poly.pdbx_seq_one_letter_code
_entity_poly.pdbx_strand_id
1 'polypeptide(L)'
;TEIIDGRPIGGRLLEPAERPNGIRYLAPLRVEMPRVKAASAEELRHLVDLNARRIKPLLEMYLDAPTPILFINDVSIYLQSGCLHPLTDVVGRAETAVINGYYGEYLAEDMGTGVSAVERKLMERLSLLMDIVIRL
;
A
#
# COMPACT_ATOMS: atom_id res chain seq x y z
N THR A 1 -14.89 -5.34 -4.51
CA THR A 1 -14.29 -5.13 -5.84
C THR A 1 -15.18 -4.17 -6.60
N GLU A 2 -14.62 -3.14 -7.22
CA GLU A 2 -15.37 -2.23 -8.09
C GLU A 2 -14.99 -2.45 -9.54
N ILE A 3 -15.80 -1.96 -10.48
CA ILE A 3 -15.53 -2.11 -11.92
C ILE A 3 -15.20 -0.73 -12.48
N ILE A 4 -14.01 -0.59 -13.07
CA ILE A 4 -13.58 0.61 -13.81
C ILE A 4 -13.20 0.16 -15.22
N ASP A 5 -13.77 0.80 -16.24
CA ASP A 5 -13.57 0.45 -17.66
C ASP A 5 -13.77 -1.05 -17.97
N GLY A 6 -14.77 -1.67 -17.33
CA GLY A 6 -15.08 -3.10 -17.50
C GLY A 6 -14.10 -4.06 -16.80
N ARG A 7 -13.14 -3.55 -16.02
CA ARG A 7 -12.17 -4.35 -15.28
C ARG A 7 -12.44 -4.30 -13.78
N PRO A 8 -12.44 -5.45 -13.07
CA PRO A 8 -12.50 -5.45 -11.62
C PRO A 8 -11.21 -4.85 -11.06
N ILE A 9 -11.34 -3.83 -10.20
CA ILE A 9 -10.24 -3.21 -9.48
C ILE A 9 -10.42 -3.46 -7.98
N GLY A 10 -9.29 -3.83 -7.35
CA GLY A 10 -9.21 -4.23 -5.96
C GLY A 10 -9.57 -5.70 -5.74
N GLY A 11 -9.52 -6.11 -4.47
CA GLY A 11 -9.66 -7.51 -4.06
C GLY A 11 -8.66 -7.82 -2.96
N ARG A 12 -8.88 -8.90 -2.22
CA ARG A 12 -7.90 -9.40 -1.26
C ARG A 12 -6.95 -10.35 -1.98
N LEU A 13 -5.68 -10.33 -1.57
CA LEU A 13 -4.69 -11.29 -2.07
C LEU A 13 -5.07 -12.73 -1.73
N LEU A 14 -5.68 -12.94 -0.55
CA LEU A 14 -6.15 -14.23 -0.08
C LEU A 14 -7.53 -14.06 0.56
N GLU A 15 -8.49 -14.87 0.13
CA GLU A 15 -9.74 -15.03 0.87
C GLU A 15 -9.49 -15.83 2.15
N PRO A 16 -10.21 -15.56 3.26
CA PRO A 16 -10.00 -16.28 4.52
C PRO A 16 -10.08 -17.80 4.40
N ALA A 17 -10.95 -18.30 3.51
CA ALA A 17 -11.16 -19.72 3.26
C ALA A 17 -10.01 -20.38 2.47
N GLU A 18 -9.17 -19.60 1.80
CA GLU A 18 -8.13 -20.08 0.88
C GLU A 18 -6.72 -19.95 1.46
N ARG A 19 -6.60 -19.44 2.70
CA ARG A 19 -5.30 -19.16 3.31
C ARG A 19 -4.55 -20.46 3.63
N PRO A 20 -3.36 -20.69 3.02
CA PRO A 20 -2.51 -21.80 3.40
C PRO A 20 -2.10 -21.73 4.88
N ASN A 21 -1.92 -22.90 5.51
CA ASN A 21 -1.37 -22.98 6.85
C ASN A 21 0.04 -22.37 6.90
N GLY A 22 0.38 -21.73 8.02
CA GLY A 22 1.70 -21.11 8.23
C GLY A 22 1.84 -19.69 7.67
N ILE A 23 0.82 -19.14 7.00
CA ILE A 23 0.83 -17.74 6.56
C ILE A 23 0.17 -16.84 7.61
N ARG A 24 0.96 -15.91 8.16
CA ARG A 24 0.41 -14.79 8.92
C ARG A 24 0.00 -13.67 7.97
N TYR A 25 -1.30 -13.56 7.71
CA TYR A 25 -1.85 -12.55 6.82
C TYR A 25 -2.42 -11.38 7.62
N LEU A 26 -1.81 -10.21 7.45
CA LEU A 26 -2.26 -8.94 8.05
C LEU A 26 -2.92 -8.11 6.95
N ALA A 27 -4.17 -7.74 7.13
CA ALA A 27 -4.89 -6.88 6.20
C ALA A 27 -5.87 -5.99 6.95
N PRO A 28 -6.07 -4.73 6.52
CA PRO A 28 -7.08 -3.89 7.11
C PRO A 28 -8.46 -4.44 6.74
N LEU A 29 -9.46 -4.18 7.57
CA LEU A 29 -10.84 -4.60 7.28
C LEU A 29 -11.32 -4.03 5.94
N ARG A 30 -10.95 -2.78 5.65
CA ARG A 30 -11.29 -2.06 4.43
C ARG A 30 -10.16 -1.13 4.01
N VAL A 31 -9.92 -1.09 2.71
CA VAL A 31 -9.07 -0.11 2.03
C VAL A 31 -9.98 0.78 1.19
N GLU A 32 -9.79 2.09 1.29
CA GLU A 32 -10.46 3.06 0.43
C GLU A 32 -9.69 3.23 -0.88
N MET A 33 -10.39 3.71 -1.92
CA MET A 33 -9.80 4.02 -3.23
C MET A 33 -9.91 5.53 -3.48
N PRO A 34 -9.01 6.35 -2.90
CA PRO A 34 -9.15 7.81 -2.92
C PRO A 34 -9.36 8.39 -4.31
N ARG A 35 -8.61 7.90 -5.30
CA ARG A 35 -8.67 8.38 -6.70
C ARG A 35 -9.93 7.96 -7.47
N VAL A 36 -10.68 6.99 -6.94
CA VAL A 36 -11.92 6.50 -7.57
C VAL A 36 -13.14 7.11 -6.89
N LYS A 37 -13.07 7.30 -5.57
CA LYS A 37 -14.23 7.64 -4.74
C LYS A 37 -14.34 9.10 -4.37
N ALA A 38 -13.22 9.81 -4.28
CA ALA A 38 -13.25 11.19 -3.85
C ALA A 38 -14.00 12.05 -4.86
N ALA A 39 -14.88 12.92 -4.36
CA ALA A 39 -15.53 13.99 -5.11
C ALA A 39 -14.84 15.35 -4.90
N SER A 40 -13.85 15.42 -3.99
CA SER A 40 -13.09 16.65 -3.70
C SER A 40 -11.67 16.36 -3.20
N ALA A 41 -10.80 17.37 -3.29
CA ALA A 41 -9.44 17.32 -2.75
C ALA A 41 -9.39 17.06 -1.24
N GLU A 42 -10.40 17.56 -0.49
CA GLU A 42 -10.53 17.31 0.94
C GLU A 42 -10.89 15.84 1.20
N GLU A 43 -11.88 15.32 0.47
CA GLU A 43 -12.29 13.91 0.58
C GLU A 43 -11.15 12.96 0.20
N LEU A 44 -10.38 13.29 -0.85
CA LEU A 44 -9.22 12.50 -1.25
C LEU A 44 -8.21 12.40 -0.10
N ARG A 45 -7.84 13.53 0.51
CA ARG A 45 -6.92 13.55 1.66
C ARG A 45 -7.49 12.78 2.85
N HIS A 46 -8.79 12.88 3.10
CA HIS A 46 -9.46 12.13 4.15
C HIS A 46 -9.38 10.62 3.93
N LEU A 47 -9.66 10.14 2.72
CA LEU A 47 -9.57 8.71 2.38
C LEU A 47 -8.12 8.19 2.46
N VAL A 48 -7.14 9.01 2.09
CA VAL A 48 -5.70 8.71 2.26
C VAL A 48 -5.32 8.57 3.74
N ASP A 49 -5.73 9.51 4.59
CA ASP A 49 -5.48 9.44 6.03
C ASP A 49 -6.14 8.19 6.66
N LEU A 50 -7.36 7.88 6.23
CA LEU A 50 -8.09 6.71 6.69
C LEU A 50 -7.37 5.40 6.34
N ASN A 51 -6.82 5.29 5.14
CA ASN A 51 -5.97 4.16 4.75
C ASN A 51 -4.71 4.08 5.62
N ALA A 52 -4.02 5.19 5.82
CA ALA A 52 -2.80 5.23 6.64
C ALA A 52 -3.05 4.75 8.07
N ARG A 53 -4.12 5.24 8.71
CA ARG A 53 -4.51 4.84 10.08
C ARG A 53 -4.86 3.37 10.21
N ARG A 54 -5.40 2.76 9.16
CA ARG A 54 -5.77 1.34 9.14
C ARG A 54 -4.59 0.42 8.83
N ILE A 55 -3.63 0.89 8.04
CA ILE A 55 -2.46 0.11 7.64
C ILE A 55 -1.35 0.18 8.69
N LYS A 56 -1.12 1.35 9.29
CA LYS A 56 -0.02 1.56 10.25
C LYS A 56 0.02 0.51 11.39
N PRO A 57 -1.10 0.17 12.05
CA PRO A 57 -1.10 -0.89 13.08
C PRO A 57 -0.68 -2.27 12.56
N LEU A 58 -0.90 -2.56 11.28
CA LEU A 58 -0.48 -3.82 10.67
C LEU A 58 1.04 -3.90 10.50
N LEU A 59 1.65 -2.77 10.15
CA LEU A 59 3.10 -2.63 10.08
C LEU A 59 3.72 -2.77 11.47
N GLU A 60 3.11 -2.15 12.48
CA GLU A 60 3.52 -2.28 13.89
C GLU A 60 3.39 -3.72 14.39
N MET A 61 2.28 -4.42 14.09
CA MET A 61 2.13 -5.84 14.42
C MET A 61 3.19 -6.74 13.75
N TYR A 62 3.64 -6.38 12.54
CA TYR A 62 4.76 -7.09 11.93
C TYR A 62 6.05 -6.85 12.70
N LEU A 63 6.34 -5.60 13.09
CA LEU A 63 7.53 -5.24 13.86
C LEU A 63 7.59 -5.91 15.24
N ASP A 64 6.44 -6.08 15.89
CA ASP A 64 6.34 -6.75 17.20
C ASP A 64 6.68 -8.24 17.14
N ALA A 65 6.46 -8.88 15.99
CA ALA A 65 6.74 -10.30 15.79
C ALA A 65 7.17 -10.56 14.33
N PRO A 66 8.37 -10.17 13.90
CA PRO A 66 8.75 -10.23 12.49
C PRO A 66 8.81 -11.67 11.98
N THR A 67 8.51 -11.84 10.69
CA THR A 67 8.75 -13.09 9.96
C THR A 67 9.88 -12.88 8.96
N PRO A 68 10.73 -13.90 8.71
CA PRO A 68 11.89 -13.75 7.82
C PRO A 68 11.49 -13.43 6.37
N ILE A 69 10.33 -13.93 5.93
CA ILE A 69 9.77 -13.62 4.61
C ILE A 69 8.56 -12.69 4.79
N LEU A 70 8.54 -11.60 4.02
CA LEU A 70 7.50 -10.58 4.03
C LEU A 70 7.00 -10.32 2.61
N PHE A 71 5.68 -10.31 2.45
CA PHE A 71 5.01 -9.83 1.25
C PHE A 71 4.14 -8.63 1.59
N ILE A 72 4.30 -7.53 0.87
CA ILE A 72 3.40 -6.36 0.95
C ILE A 72 2.77 -6.13 -0.41
N ASN A 73 1.45 -6.25 -0.48
CA ASN A 73 0.70 -5.93 -1.67
C ASN A 73 0.21 -4.47 -1.65
N ASP A 74 0.35 -3.78 -2.78
CA ASP A 74 -0.04 -2.41 -3.06
C ASP A 74 0.42 -1.40 -2.00
N VAL A 75 1.74 -1.39 -1.73
CA VAL A 75 2.36 -0.51 -0.72
C VAL A 75 2.11 0.97 -0.98
N SER A 76 1.91 1.35 -2.25
CA SER A 76 1.66 2.72 -2.68
C SER A 76 0.43 3.34 -1.98
N ILE A 77 -0.57 2.52 -1.61
CA ILE A 77 -1.76 2.96 -0.86
C ILE A 77 -1.36 3.59 0.48
N TYR A 78 -0.37 3.02 1.18
CA TYR A 78 0.16 3.60 2.41
C TYR A 78 0.99 4.85 2.11
N LEU A 79 1.81 4.81 1.06
CA LEU A 79 2.71 5.90 0.67
C LEU A 79 1.97 7.18 0.22
N GLN A 80 0.71 7.08 -0.21
CA GLN A 80 -0.14 8.24 -0.48
C GLN A 80 -0.23 9.20 0.71
N SER A 81 -0.09 8.69 1.93
CA SER A 81 -0.10 9.49 3.16
C SER A 81 1.13 10.39 3.34
N GLY A 82 2.17 10.20 2.52
CA GLY A 82 3.47 10.84 2.72
C GLY A 82 4.28 10.26 3.87
N CYS A 83 3.83 9.16 4.47
CA CYS A 83 4.51 8.48 5.55
C CYS A 83 5.34 7.29 5.04
N LEU A 84 6.63 7.28 5.36
CA LEU A 84 7.53 6.17 5.04
C LEU A 84 7.87 5.31 6.27
N HIS A 85 7.61 5.81 7.49
CA HIS A 85 7.81 5.07 8.73
C HIS A 85 6.43 4.67 9.30
N PRO A 86 6.22 3.39 9.69
CA PRO A 86 7.24 2.39 10.02
C PRO A 86 7.66 1.45 8.87
N LEU A 87 7.24 1.70 7.62
CA LEU A 87 7.52 0.80 6.50
C LEU A 87 9.01 0.52 6.28
N THR A 88 9.90 1.51 6.40
CA THR A 88 11.36 1.28 6.28
C THR A 88 11.88 0.25 7.27
N ASP A 89 11.37 0.28 8.50
CA ASP A 89 11.81 -0.60 9.57
C ASP A 89 11.25 -2.00 9.34
N VAL A 90 10.01 -2.09 8.86
CA VAL A 90 9.38 -3.35 8.44
C VAL A 90 10.23 -4.04 7.37
N VAL A 91 10.65 -3.31 6.33
CA VAL A 91 11.53 -3.83 5.29
C VAL A 91 12.84 -4.31 5.88
N GLY A 92 13.49 -3.50 6.71
CA GLY A 92 14.80 -3.83 7.29
C GLY A 92 14.78 -4.99 8.30
N ARG A 93 13.60 -5.44 8.76
CA ARG A 93 13.45 -6.58 9.67
C ARG A 93 13.21 -7.91 8.95
N ALA A 94 12.83 -7.89 7.69
CA ALA A 94 12.68 -9.09 6.89
C ALA A 94 14.04 -9.53 6.34
N GLU A 95 14.27 -10.84 6.23
CA GLU A 95 15.40 -11.39 5.46
C GLU A 95 15.11 -11.29 3.95
N THR A 96 13.85 -11.51 3.56
CA THR A 96 13.36 -11.37 2.19
C THR A 96 12.06 -10.59 2.19
N ALA A 97 12.03 -9.44 1.50
CA ALA A 97 10.83 -8.64 1.30
C ALA A 97 10.44 -8.61 -0.19
N VAL A 98 9.20 -8.98 -0.49
CA VAL A 98 8.60 -8.83 -1.82
C VAL A 98 7.48 -7.81 -1.73
N ILE A 99 7.65 -6.69 -2.44
CA ILE A 99 6.75 -5.54 -2.33
C ILE A 99 6.36 -5.12 -3.73
N ASN A 100 5.06 -4.99 -3.98
CA ASN A 100 4.56 -4.32 -5.16
C ASN A 100 3.83 -3.03 -4.77
N GLY A 101 3.62 -2.17 -5.76
CA GLY A 101 2.92 -0.92 -5.58
C GLY A 101 2.83 -0.16 -6.87
N TYR A 102 1.87 0.74 -6.90
CA TYR A 102 1.65 1.62 -8.03
C TYR A 102 2.67 2.77 -8.06
N TYR A 103 3.33 2.99 -9.20
CA TYR A 103 4.41 3.99 -9.31
C TYR A 103 3.92 5.45 -9.48
N GLY A 104 2.64 5.68 -9.79
CA GLY A 104 2.07 7.03 -9.84
C GLY A 104 1.94 7.68 -11.23
N GLU A 105 2.08 6.94 -12.34
CA GLU A 105 2.17 7.53 -13.70
C GLU A 105 0.84 7.69 -14.47
N TYR A 106 -0.09 6.77 -14.30
CA TYR A 106 -1.37 6.64 -15.05
C TYR A 106 -2.62 7.20 -14.32
N LEU A 107 -2.68 7.12 -12.99
CA LEU A 107 -3.80 7.53 -12.13
C LEU A 107 -3.51 8.94 -11.62
N ALA A 108 -3.33 9.89 -12.55
CA ALA A 108 -2.77 11.20 -12.24
C ALA A 108 -3.78 12.16 -11.59
N GLU A 109 -5.09 11.93 -11.74
CA GLU A 109 -6.10 12.82 -11.15
C GLU A 109 -6.13 12.67 -9.63
N ASP A 110 -5.44 13.59 -8.95
CA ASP A 110 -5.41 13.72 -7.50
C ASP A 110 -6.08 15.02 -7.03
N MET A 111 -6.89 15.65 -7.90
CA MET A 111 -7.61 16.89 -7.61
C MET A 111 -6.70 18.03 -7.15
N GLY A 112 -5.43 18.05 -7.58
CA GLY A 112 -4.45 19.06 -7.18
C GLY A 112 -3.95 18.89 -5.75
N THR A 113 -4.15 17.73 -5.13
CA THR A 113 -3.70 17.47 -3.75
C THR A 113 -2.20 17.23 -3.64
N GLY A 114 -1.54 16.84 -4.74
CA GLY A 114 -0.13 16.47 -4.77
C GLY A 114 0.16 15.05 -4.28
N VAL A 115 -0.88 14.27 -3.96
CA VAL A 115 -0.76 12.89 -3.47
C VAL A 115 -0.01 12.00 -4.48
N SER A 116 -0.23 12.19 -5.78
CA SER A 116 0.47 11.40 -6.81
C SER A 116 1.97 11.68 -6.83
N ALA A 117 2.37 12.94 -6.66
CA ALA A 117 3.79 13.31 -6.58
C ALA A 117 4.46 12.77 -5.31
N VAL A 118 3.74 12.81 -4.18
CA VAL A 118 4.20 12.25 -2.90
C VAL A 118 4.36 10.74 -2.97
N GLU A 119 3.35 10.02 -3.49
CA GLU A 119 3.38 8.56 -3.69
C GLU A 119 4.59 8.16 -4.52
N ARG A 120 4.80 8.80 -5.68
CA ARG A 120 5.95 8.53 -6.56
C ARG A 120 7.29 8.76 -5.85
N LYS A 121 7.44 9.90 -5.16
CA LYS A 121 8.67 10.23 -4.42
C LYS A 121 8.98 9.17 -3.34
N LEU A 122 7.95 8.65 -2.67
CA LEU A 122 8.14 7.61 -1.66
C LEU A 122 8.38 6.23 -2.27
N MET A 123 7.77 5.90 -3.41
CA MET A 123 8.09 4.69 -4.17
C MET A 123 9.57 4.70 -4.61
N GLU A 124 10.07 5.85 -5.07
CA GLU A 124 11.50 6.03 -5.39
C GLU A 124 12.37 5.79 -4.15
N ARG A 125 12.02 6.38 -3.00
CA ARG A 125 12.78 6.15 -1.75
C ARG A 125 12.75 4.69 -1.29
N LEU A 126 11.60 4.03 -1.41
CA LEU A 126 11.47 2.61 -1.08
C LEU A 126 12.35 1.76 -2.01
N SER A 127 12.38 2.09 -3.31
CA SER A 127 13.17 1.35 -4.29
C SER A 127 14.68 1.37 -4.00
N LEU A 128 15.19 2.43 -3.37
CA LEU A 128 16.59 2.54 -2.94
C LEU A 128 16.94 1.59 -1.79
N LEU A 129 15.95 1.01 -1.11
CA LEU A 129 16.13 0.03 -0.04
C LEU A 129 16.06 -1.41 -0.57
N MET A 130 15.73 -1.62 -1.85
CA MET A 130 15.55 -2.95 -2.46
C MET A 130 16.79 -3.34 -3.27
N ASP A 131 17.14 -4.62 -3.23
CA ASP A 131 18.22 -5.17 -4.07
C ASP A 131 17.80 -5.30 -5.55
N ILE A 132 16.52 -5.59 -5.79
CA ILE A 132 15.95 -5.82 -7.13
C ILE A 132 14.71 -4.94 -7.29
N VAL A 133 14.68 -4.14 -8.35
CA VAL A 133 13.54 -3.28 -8.71
C VAL A 133 13.09 -3.63 -10.12
N ILE A 134 11.81 -4.01 -10.26
CA ILE A 134 11.18 -4.33 -11.54
C ILE A 134 10.12 -3.26 -11.82
N ARG A 135 10.19 -2.64 -13.00
CA ARG A 135 9.15 -1.74 -13.52
C ARG A 135 8.34 -2.50 -14.58
N LEU A 136 7.03 -2.51 -14.41
CA LEU A 136 6.06 -3.22 -15.28
C LEU A 136 5.30 -2.25 -16.16
#